data_AF-A0A5H6ZSB0-F1
#
_entry.id   AF-A0A5H6ZSB0-F1
#
_cell.length_a   1.000
_cell.length_b   1.000
_cell.length_c   1.000
_cell.angle_alpha   90.00
_cell.angle_beta   90.00
_cell.angle_gamma   90.00
#
_symmetry.space_group_name_H-M   'P 1'
#
loop_
_entity.id
_entity.type
_entity.pdbx_description
1 polymer ?
#
loop_
_entity_poly.entity_id
_entity_poly.type
_entity_poly.pdbx_seq_one_letter_code
_entity_poly.pdbx_strand_id
1 'polypeptide(L)'
;MNKISTYRKQLGLSQRQFATHLGWIQSRLANYEANFRTPGLEECRKIVATLNHLGSRCVLDDVFPPHVNDSRTILAKVNNHDHP
;
A
#
# COMPACT_ATOMS: atom_id res chain seq x y z
N MET A 1 1.97 6.12 -1.27
CA MET A 1 2.95 5.10 -0.85
C MET A 1 2.22 4.02 -0.08
N ASN A 2 2.49 2.74 -0.34
CA ASN A 2 1.94 1.63 0.46
C ASN A 2 2.72 1.43 1.77
N LYS A 3 2.12 0.76 2.74
CA LYS A 3 2.66 0.51 4.09
C LYS A 3 2.97 -0.97 4.36
N ILE A 4 3.11 -1.79 3.31
CA ILE A 4 3.38 -3.23 3.44
C ILE A 4 4.62 -3.49 4.31
N SER A 5 5.72 -2.79 4.01
CA SER A 5 6.99 -2.93 4.73
C SER A 5 6.86 -2.59 6.21
N THR A 6 6.05 -1.57 6.54
CA THR A 6 5.80 -1.14 7.91
C THR A 6 5.13 -2.24 8.73
N TYR A 7 4.00 -2.77 8.25
CA TYR A 7 3.28 -3.83 8.94
C TYR A 7 4.09 -5.12 9.04
N ARG A 8 4.79 -5.49 7.96
CA ARG A 8 5.68 -6.65 7.98
C ARG A 8 6.77 -6.53 9.06
N LYS A 9 7.40 -5.36 9.18
CA LYS A 9 8.44 -5.10 10.20
C LYS A 9 7.90 -5.09 11.62
N GLN A 10 6.67 -4.60 11.83
CA GLN A 10 6.00 -4.66 13.14
C GLN A 10 5.80 -6.10 13.62
N LEU A 11 5.59 -7.04 12.67
CA LEU A 11 5.51 -8.47 12.95
C LEU A 11 6.89 -9.16 13.08
N GLY A 12 8.00 -8.40 12.96
CA GLY A 12 9.35 -8.95 13.02
C GLY A 12 9.76 -9.80 11.82
N LEU A 13 9.04 -9.71 10.69
CA LEU A 13 9.25 -10.58 9.52
C LEU A 13 10.20 -9.94 8.50
N SER A 14 11.07 -10.74 7.90
CA SER A 14 11.82 -10.38 6.69
C SER A 14 10.95 -10.43 5.43
N GLN A 15 11.37 -9.77 4.34
CA GLN A 15 10.68 -9.87 3.04
C GLN A 15 10.53 -11.32 2.57
N ARG A 16 11.57 -12.14 2.76
CA ARG A 16 11.54 -13.56 2.38
C ARG A 16 10.47 -14.32 3.16
N GLN A 17 10.44 -14.18 4.48
CA GLN A 17 9.45 -14.85 5.33
C GLN A 17 8.02 -14.45 4.96
N PHE A 18 7.77 -13.15 4.81
CA PHE A 18 6.42 -12.68 4.45
C PHE A 18 6.01 -13.14 3.04
N ALA A 19 6.93 -13.13 2.07
CA ALA A 19 6.67 -13.67 0.74
C ALA A 19 6.34 -15.17 0.78
N THR A 20 7.02 -15.95 1.64
CA THR A 20 6.69 -17.37 1.86
C THR A 20 5.25 -17.56 2.36
N HIS A 21 4.79 -16.77 3.33
CA HIS A 21 3.39 -16.83 3.79
C HIS A 21 2.38 -16.46 2.69
N LEU A 22 2.77 -15.59 1.75
CA LEU A 22 1.94 -15.21 0.61
C LEU A 22 1.97 -16.23 -0.54
N GLY A 23 2.87 -17.23 -0.49
CA GLY A 23 3.15 -18.13 -1.60
C GLY A 23 3.80 -17.42 -2.80
N TRP A 24 4.58 -16.37 -2.54
CA TRP A 24 5.25 -15.55 -3.55
C TRP A 24 6.78 -15.63 -3.42
N ILE A 25 7.48 -15.25 -4.49
CA ILE A 25 8.92 -14.99 -4.44
C ILE A 25 9.22 -13.65 -3.77
N GLN A 26 10.35 -13.54 -3.06
CA GLN A 26 10.78 -12.32 -2.39
C GLN A 26 10.79 -11.11 -3.34
N SER A 27 11.29 -11.27 -4.56
CA SER A 27 11.39 -10.17 -5.54
C SER A 27 10.03 -9.60 -5.93
N ARG A 28 8.96 -10.41 -5.94
CA ARG A 28 7.59 -9.93 -6.19
C ARG A 28 7.15 -8.98 -5.08
N LEU A 29 7.34 -9.40 -3.82
CA LEU A 29 7.03 -8.57 -2.66
C LEU A 29 7.89 -7.29 -2.63
N ALA A 30 9.19 -7.40 -2.91
CA ALA A 30 10.10 -6.26 -2.91
C ALA A 30 9.69 -5.20 -3.96
N ASN A 31 9.24 -5.62 -5.14
CA ASN A 31 8.70 -4.71 -6.17
C ASN A 31 7.46 -3.96 -5.69
N TYR A 32 6.58 -4.61 -4.92
CA TYR A 32 5.41 -3.95 -4.33
C TYR A 32 5.83 -2.99 -3.22
N GLU A 33 6.69 -3.39 -2.29
CA GLU A 33 7.17 -2.51 -1.21
C GLU A 33 7.88 -1.26 -1.75
N ALA A 34 8.64 -1.40 -2.84
CA ALA A 34 9.34 -0.31 -3.49
C ALA A 34 8.47 0.51 -4.46
N ASN A 35 7.20 0.13 -4.66
CA ASN A 35 6.28 0.74 -5.64
C ASN A 35 6.75 0.65 -7.10
N PHE A 36 7.69 -0.26 -7.44
CA PHE A 36 8.05 -0.55 -8.84
C PHE A 36 6.93 -1.26 -9.59
N ARG A 37 6.07 -1.97 -8.85
CA ARG A 37 4.82 -2.53 -9.36
C ARG A 37 3.68 -2.16 -8.42
N THR A 38 2.52 -1.88 -8.98
CA THR A 38 1.29 -1.68 -8.22
C THR A 38 0.59 -3.03 -8.04
N PRO A 39 0.33 -3.49 -6.81
CA PRO A 39 -0.46 -4.70 -6.58
C PRO A 39 -1.91 -4.50 -7.05
N GLY A 40 -2.50 -5.54 -7.63
CA GLY A 40 -3.92 -5.58 -7.94
C GLY A 40 -4.79 -5.71 -6.68
N LEU A 41 -6.11 -5.58 -6.83
CA LEU A 41 -7.04 -5.64 -5.70
C LEU A 41 -6.97 -6.99 -4.97
N GLU A 42 -6.83 -8.09 -5.69
CA GLU A 42 -6.70 -9.43 -5.12
C GLU A 42 -5.42 -9.56 -4.28
N GLU A 43 -4.31 -9.05 -4.78
CA GLU A 43 -3.03 -9.01 -4.09
C GLU A 43 -3.10 -8.14 -2.85
N CYS A 44 -3.74 -6.96 -2.92
CA CYS A 44 -3.94 -6.10 -1.76
C CYS A 44 -4.75 -6.84 -0.68
N ARG A 45 -5.86 -7.50 -1.06
CA ARG A 45 -6.67 -8.31 -0.13
C ARG A 45 -5.86 -9.46 0.46
N LYS A 46 -5.09 -10.17 -0.35
CA LYS A 46 -4.23 -11.27 0.10
C LYS A 46 -3.19 -10.80 1.12
N ILE A 47 -2.52 -9.67 0.84
CA ILE A 47 -1.54 -9.07 1.74
C ILE A 47 -2.16 -8.75 3.10
N VAL A 48 -3.31 -8.06 3.11
CA VAL A 48 -4.01 -7.69 4.35
C VAL A 48 -4.48 -8.93 5.11
N ALA A 49 -5.05 -9.92 4.42
CA ALA A 49 -5.49 -11.17 5.04
C ALA A 49 -4.31 -11.92 5.69
N THR A 50 -3.18 -12.02 4.99
CA THR A 50 -1.98 -12.67 5.55
C THR A 50 -1.39 -11.87 6.71
N LEU A 51 -1.36 -10.53 6.66
CA LEU A 51 -0.92 -9.72 7.80
C LEU A 51 -1.78 -9.96 9.04
N ASN A 52 -3.11 -9.98 8.89
CA ASN A 52 -4.02 -10.23 9.99
C ASN A 52 -3.88 -11.66 10.54
N HIS A 53 -3.70 -12.65 9.65
CA HIS A 53 -3.45 -14.03 10.05
C HIS A 53 -2.16 -14.18 10.87
N LEU A 54 -1.16 -13.35 10.60
CA LEU A 54 0.12 -13.33 11.32
C LEU A 54 0.11 -12.46 12.58
N GLY A 55 -1.05 -11.91 12.97
CA GLY A 55 -1.24 -11.17 14.22
C GLY A 55 -1.31 -9.65 14.07
N SER A 56 -1.29 -9.11 12.85
CA SER A 56 -1.60 -7.69 12.63
C SER A 56 -3.10 -7.43 12.85
N ARG A 57 -3.47 -6.18 13.11
CA ARG A 57 -4.86 -5.69 13.07
C ARG A 57 -4.93 -4.51 12.14
N CYS A 58 -5.06 -4.78 10.85
CA CYS A 58 -5.10 -3.75 9.82
C CYS A 58 -6.16 -4.03 8.75
N VAL A 59 -6.70 -2.97 8.17
CA VAL A 59 -7.61 -3.03 7.02
C VAL A 59 -6.90 -2.66 5.72
N LEU A 60 -7.62 -2.70 4.60
CA LEU A 60 -7.07 -2.36 3.29
C LEU A 60 -6.49 -0.94 3.27
N ASP A 61 -7.23 0.03 3.83
CA ASP A 61 -6.85 1.45 3.89
C ASP A 61 -5.60 1.70 4.75
N ASP A 62 -5.42 0.88 5.79
CA ASP A 62 -4.24 0.96 6.64
C ASP A 62 -2.96 0.61 5.88
N VAL A 63 -3.02 -0.41 5.01
CA VAL A 63 -1.86 -0.91 4.25
C VAL A 63 -1.71 -0.18 2.91
N PHE A 64 -2.82 0.17 2.28
CA PHE A 64 -2.94 0.83 0.99
C PHE A 64 -3.83 2.07 1.13
N PRO A 65 -3.33 3.13 1.79
CA PRO A 65 -4.13 4.33 2.01
C PRO A 65 -4.53 4.95 0.67
N PRO A 66 -5.77 5.45 0.54
CA PRO A 66 -6.20 6.15 -0.64
C PRO A 66 -5.27 7.34 -0.83
N HIS A 67 -4.97 7.64 -2.09
CA HIS A 67 -4.42 8.94 -2.40
C HIS A 67 -5.50 9.93 -2.01
N VAL A 68 -5.32 10.58 -0.85
CA VAL A 68 -6.03 11.82 -0.55
C VAL A 68 -5.64 12.77 -1.67
N ASN A 69 -6.48 12.79 -2.71
CA ASN A 69 -6.48 13.88 -3.66
C ASN A 69 -7.04 15.04 -2.84
N ASP A 70 -6.13 15.72 -2.13
CA ASP A 70 -6.48 16.79 -1.22
C ASP A 70 -7.33 17.77 -2.00
N SER A 71 -8.63 17.76 -1.70
CA SER A 71 -9.61 18.54 -2.44
C SER A 71 -9.40 20.05 -2.22
N ARG A 72 -8.44 20.46 -1.37
CA ARG A 72 -7.99 21.86 -1.27
C ARG A 72 -7.13 22.30 -2.44
N THR A 73 -6.59 21.40 -3.26
CA THR A 73 -5.79 21.79 -4.44
C THR A 73 -6.66 22.21 -5.63
N ILE A 74 -7.93 21.78 -5.69
CA ILE A 74 -8.82 22.12 -6.82
C ILE A 74 -9.35 23.57 -6.71
N LEU A 75 -9.46 24.13 -5.51
CA LEU A 75 -9.89 25.52 -5.31
C LEU A 75 -8.83 26.55 -5.74
N ALA A 76 -7.54 26.17 -5.82
CA ALA A 76 -6.48 27.07 -6.24
C ALA A 76 -6.32 27.21 -7.77
N LYS A 77 -7.02 26.38 -8.57
CA LYS A 77 -6.92 26.41 -10.04
C LYS A 77 -8.14 27.03 -10.74
N VAL A 78 -9.22 27.30 -10.00
CA VAL A 78 -10.45 27.93 -10.54
C VAL A 78 -10.39 29.46 -10.54
N ASN A 79 -9.36 30.08 -9.95
CA ASN A 79 -9.24 31.54 -9.87
C ASN A 79 -8.25 32.18 -10.86
N ASN A 80 -7.83 31.48 -11.92
CA ASN A 80 -6.93 32.06 -12.92
C ASN A 80 -7.46 31.93 -14.35
N HIS A 81 -8.75 32.21 -14.53
CA HIS A 81 -9.29 32.62 -15.82
C HIS A 81 -9.82 34.05 -15.66
N ASP A 82 -8.89 34.99 -15.57
CA ASP A 82 -9.16 36.40 -15.82
C ASP A 82 -8.75 36.69 -17.27
N HIS A 83 -9.77 36.82 -18.12
CA HIS A 83 -9.72 37.59 -19.35
C HIS A 83 -11.05 38.35 -19.39
N PRO A 84 -11.08 39.63 -19.78
CA PRO A 84 -10.46 40.13 -21.02
C PRO A 84 -9.26 41.08 -20.88
#